data_AF-A0A1S3ZQ39-F1
#
_entry.id   AF-A0A1S3ZQ39-F1
#
_cell.length_a   1.000
_cell.length_b   1.000
_cell.length_c   1.000
_cell.angle_alpha   90.00
_cell.angle_beta   90.00
_cell.angle_gamma   90.00
#
_symmetry.space_group_name_H-M   'P 1'
#
loop_
_entity.id
_entity.type
_entity.pdbx_description
1 polymer ?
#
loop_
_entity_poly.entity_id
_entity_poly.type
_entity_poly.pdbx_seq_one_letter_code
_entity_poly.pdbx_strand_id
1 'polypeptide(L)'
;MMKASVKAKYETDKAAATGAATIAFNAGDFKLRASMTDATVVNGPSLNGLALAVEKPGSFIFDYNVPKKDFRFQFMNSIRVLEKPLNLNYIHFRGDNRTILDGTLVFDSANKVSANHVLGSRVSHKVYRDDVCRATYQTTSKNLGFEWSRSSKLNGSFKVAASLCLADELKMPKLTAESSWDFDI
;
A
#
# COMPACT_ATOMS: atom_id res chain seq x y z
N MET A 1 -19.01 -11.71 25.60
CA MET A 1 -18.29 -10.84 26.56
C MET A 1 -17.62 -9.70 25.80
N MET A 2 -17.89 -8.45 26.16
CA MET A 2 -17.17 -7.29 25.59
C MET A 2 -15.77 -7.21 26.21
N LYS A 3 -14.74 -6.96 25.39
CA LYS A 3 -13.35 -6.84 25.85
C LYS A 3 -12.84 -5.43 25.56
N ALA A 4 -12.46 -4.71 26.60
CA ALA A 4 -11.80 -3.42 26.50
C ALA A 4 -10.28 -3.57 26.72
N SER A 5 -9.48 -2.75 26.05
CA SER A 5 -8.04 -2.68 26.26
C SER A 5 -7.58 -1.23 26.27
N VAL A 6 -6.72 -0.90 27.22
CA VAL A 6 -6.05 0.40 27.31
C VAL A 6 -4.56 0.17 27.18
N LYS A 7 -3.91 0.93 26.30
CA LYS A 7 -2.45 0.95 26.12
C LYS A 7 -1.96 2.38 26.24
N ALA A 8 -0.95 2.61 27.06
CA ALA A 8 -0.24 3.88 27.15
C ALA A 8 1.25 3.60 26.95
N LYS A 9 1.92 4.47 26.20
CA LYS A 9 3.36 4.44 25.96
C LYS A 9 3.90 5.85 26.16
N TYR A 10 5.03 5.96 26.85
CA TYR A 10 5.72 7.22 27.07
C TYR A 10 7.21 7.01 26.81
N GLU A 11 7.77 7.78 25.89
CA GLU A 11 9.18 7.73 25.54
C GLU A 11 9.78 9.13 25.67
N THR A 12 10.92 9.20 26.35
CA THR A 12 11.73 10.41 26.50
C THR A 12 13.00 10.26 25.70
N ASP A 13 13.16 11.07 24.65
CA ASP A 13 14.44 11.24 23.97
C ASP A 13 15.01 12.63 24.26
N LYS A 14 16.33 12.82 24.09
CA LYS A 14 17.06 14.05 24.43
C LYS A 14 16.51 15.33 23.77
N ALA A 15 15.65 15.21 22.75
CA ALA A 15 15.05 16.32 22.03
C ALA A 15 13.53 16.52 22.29
N ALA A 16 12.78 15.50 22.76
CA ALA A 16 11.34 15.62 23.04
C ALA A 16 10.81 14.40 23.82
N ALA A 17 9.81 14.62 24.68
CA ALA A 17 9.00 13.56 25.27
C ALA A 17 7.74 13.31 24.42
N THR A 18 7.51 12.05 24.02
CA THR A 18 6.33 11.66 23.24
C THR A 18 5.46 10.70 24.03
N GLY A 19 4.18 11.06 24.20
CA GLY A 19 3.16 10.23 24.82
C GLY A 19 2.18 9.68 23.80
N ALA A 20 1.82 8.41 23.89
CA ALA A 20 0.76 7.81 23.10
C ALA A 20 -0.20 7.03 23.99
N ALA A 21 -1.50 7.26 23.79
CA ALA A 21 -2.56 6.54 24.49
C ALA A 21 -3.51 5.91 23.46
N THR A 22 -3.99 4.71 23.74
CA THR A 22 -4.95 4.00 22.90
C THR A 22 -5.95 3.25 23.77
N ILE A 23 -7.23 3.48 23.51
CA ILE A 23 -8.35 2.76 24.11
C ILE A 23 -9.02 1.99 22.97
N ALA A 24 -9.30 0.70 23.18
CA ALA A 24 -10.03 -0.09 22.20
C ALA A 24 -11.10 -0.96 22.86
N PHE A 25 -12.23 -1.11 22.18
CA PHE A 25 -13.39 -1.87 22.61
C PHE A 25 -13.76 -2.87 21.52
N ASN A 26 -13.85 -4.15 21.88
CA ASN A 26 -14.34 -5.19 20.98
C ASN A 26 -15.83 -5.40 21.22
N ALA A 27 -16.63 -5.21 20.17
CA ALA A 27 -18.08 -5.38 20.14
C ALA A 27 -18.45 -6.35 19.01
N GLY A 28 -18.52 -7.64 19.35
CA GLY A 28 -18.72 -8.72 18.37
C GLY A 28 -17.53 -8.81 17.41
N ASP A 29 -17.83 -8.72 16.11
CA ASP A 29 -16.83 -8.74 15.03
C ASP A 29 -16.10 -7.41 14.85
N PHE A 30 -16.56 -6.35 15.51
CA PHE A 30 -16.00 -5.01 15.35
C PHE A 30 -15.11 -4.65 16.52
N LYS A 31 -14.05 -3.90 16.22
CA LYS A 31 -13.21 -3.25 17.20
C LYS A 31 -13.23 -1.74 16.95
N LEU A 32 -13.64 -1.01 17.97
CA LEU A 32 -13.58 0.44 18.02
C LEU A 32 -12.29 0.83 18.72
N ARG A 33 -11.56 1.79 18.18
CA ARG A 33 -10.30 2.28 18.73
C ARG A 33 -10.32 3.81 18.75
N ALA A 34 -9.96 4.39 19.89
CA ALA A 34 -9.58 5.78 20.00
C ALA A 34 -8.11 5.85 20.38
N SER A 35 -7.30 6.61 19.66
CA SER A 35 -5.89 6.80 19.96
C SER A 35 -5.51 8.27 19.92
N MET A 36 -4.52 8.64 20.73
CA MET A 36 -3.96 9.99 20.77
C MET A 36 -2.44 9.84 20.79
N THR A 37 -1.74 10.65 19.99
CA THR A 37 -0.28 10.66 19.90
C THR A 37 0.22 12.06 20.21
N ASP A 38 1.41 12.18 20.79
CA ASP A 38 1.92 13.46 21.30
C ASP A 38 1.05 14.02 22.44
N ALA A 39 0.58 13.12 23.31
CA ALA A 39 -0.16 13.45 24.51
C ALA A 39 0.80 14.03 25.57
N THR A 40 1.21 15.29 25.38
CA THR A 40 1.97 16.04 26.38
C THR A 40 1.00 16.80 27.29
N VAL A 41 1.22 16.74 28.61
CA VAL A 41 0.42 17.48 29.62
C VAL A 41 1.02 18.87 29.87
N VAL A 42 2.19 19.15 29.29
CA VAL A 42 2.88 20.43 29.42
C VAL A 42 2.11 21.47 28.60
N ASN A 43 1.49 22.44 29.29
CA ASN A 43 0.54 23.45 28.78
C ASN A 43 -0.92 23.00 28.58
N GLY A 44 -1.32 21.85 29.14
CA GLY A 44 -2.70 21.35 29.09
C GLY A 44 -2.92 20.28 28.02
N PRO A 45 -4.07 19.57 28.06
CA PRO A 45 -4.34 18.47 27.15
C PRO A 45 -4.47 18.98 25.71
N SER A 46 -3.49 18.68 24.86
CA SER A 46 -3.61 18.88 23.41
C SER A 46 -4.24 17.63 22.78
N LEU A 47 -5.22 17.82 21.89
CA LEU A 47 -5.84 16.73 21.12
C LEU A 47 -5.01 16.37 19.87
N ASN A 48 -3.70 16.59 19.94
CA ASN A 48 -2.80 16.29 18.85
C ASN A 48 -2.85 14.79 18.53
N GLY A 49 -2.85 14.48 17.24
CA GLY A 49 -2.90 13.10 16.75
C GLY A 49 -4.11 12.27 17.22
N LEU A 50 -5.19 12.89 17.69
CA LEU A 50 -6.42 12.17 18.00
C LEU A 50 -6.95 11.47 16.74
N ALA A 51 -7.13 10.15 16.83
CA ALA A 51 -7.67 9.33 15.77
C ALA A 51 -8.73 8.37 16.31
N LEU A 52 -9.80 8.21 15.54
CA LEU A 52 -10.89 7.28 15.81
C LEU A 52 -10.92 6.23 14.70
N ALA A 53 -10.99 4.96 15.07
CA ALA A 53 -11.03 3.88 14.11
C ALA A 53 -12.10 2.84 14.44
N VAL A 54 -12.70 2.30 13.38
CA VAL A 54 -13.59 1.15 13.43
C VAL A 54 -13.02 0.10 12.49
N GLU A 55 -12.72 -1.08 13.02
CA GLU A 55 -12.16 -2.19 12.25
C GLU A 55 -12.99 -3.46 12.41
N LYS A 56 -13.17 -4.18 11.32
CA LYS A 56 -13.56 -5.59 11.34
C LYS A 56 -12.33 -6.39 10.90
N PRO A 57 -11.69 -7.17 11.80
CA PRO A 57 -10.46 -7.90 11.49
C PRO A 57 -10.60 -8.75 10.22
N GLY A 58 -9.65 -8.60 9.31
CA GLY A 58 -9.63 -9.30 8.02
C GLY A 58 -10.67 -8.84 6.99
N SER A 59 -11.48 -7.81 7.29
CA SER A 59 -12.49 -7.27 6.35
C SER A 59 -12.26 -5.81 6.02
N PHE A 60 -12.22 -4.92 7.01
CA PHE A 60 -12.02 -3.49 6.73
C PHE A 60 -11.51 -2.73 7.95
N ILE A 61 -10.95 -1.56 7.68
CA ILE A 61 -10.52 -0.57 8.65
C ILE A 61 -10.98 0.79 8.15
N PHE A 62 -11.70 1.52 8.98
CA PHE A 62 -11.94 2.95 8.81
C PHE A 62 -11.18 3.68 9.91
N ASP A 63 -10.30 4.60 9.54
CA ASP A 63 -9.48 5.38 10.46
C ASP A 63 -9.65 6.87 10.15
N TYR A 64 -10.03 7.67 11.14
CA TYR A 64 -10.29 9.10 11.01
C TYR A 64 -9.36 9.88 11.93
N ASN A 65 -8.52 10.73 11.34
CA ASN A 65 -7.68 11.67 12.05
C ASN A 65 -8.46 12.96 12.30
N VAL A 66 -8.80 13.21 13.57
CA VAL A 66 -9.70 14.30 13.96
C VAL A 66 -9.08 15.68 13.69
N PRO A 67 -7.84 15.99 14.12
CA PRO A 67 -7.23 17.30 13.84
C PRO A 67 -7.05 17.59 12.36
N LYS A 68 -6.63 16.58 11.58
CA LYS A 68 -6.40 16.73 10.13
C LYS A 68 -7.67 16.70 9.29
N LYS A 69 -8.81 16.34 9.90
CA LYS A 69 -10.09 16.08 9.21
C LYS A 69 -9.93 15.12 8.02
N ASP A 70 -9.05 14.15 8.19
CA ASP A 70 -8.67 13.19 7.14
C ASP A 70 -9.12 11.78 7.52
N PHE A 71 -9.52 10.97 6.54
CA PHE A 71 -9.78 9.56 6.75
C PHE A 71 -8.99 8.67 5.80
N ARG A 72 -8.67 7.49 6.33
CA ARG A 72 -8.18 6.34 5.58
C ARG A 72 -9.22 5.23 5.68
N PHE A 73 -9.69 4.78 4.53
CA PHE A 73 -10.48 3.56 4.43
C PHE A 73 -9.62 2.45 3.84
N GLN A 74 -9.67 1.27 4.44
CA GLN A 74 -9.02 0.07 3.95
C GLN A 74 -10.05 -1.07 3.90
N PHE A 75 -10.15 -1.75 2.77
CA PHE A 75 -10.95 -2.94 2.60
C PHE A 75 -10.06 -4.10 2.17
N MET A 76 -10.23 -5.24 2.83
CA MET A 76 -9.48 -6.46 2.59
C MET A 76 -10.48 -7.58 2.29
N ASN A 77 -10.24 -8.34 1.24
CA ASN A 77 -11.08 -9.47 0.87
C ASN A 77 -10.22 -10.61 0.31
N SER A 78 -10.66 -11.84 0.47
CA SER A 78 -10.05 -13.00 -0.17
C SER A 78 -11.15 -13.78 -0.88
N ILE A 79 -11.08 -13.83 -2.21
CA ILE A 79 -12.00 -14.61 -3.05
C ILE A 79 -11.26 -15.80 -3.65
N ARG A 80 -11.98 -16.86 -4.01
CA ARG A 80 -11.38 -18.00 -4.71
C ARG A 80 -11.61 -17.87 -6.21
N VAL A 81 -10.53 -17.90 -6.99
CA VAL A 81 -10.54 -17.94 -8.46
C VAL A 81 -9.87 -19.24 -8.86
N LEU A 82 -10.57 -20.14 -9.57
CA LEU A 82 -10.06 -21.47 -9.90
C LEU A 82 -9.54 -22.23 -8.67
N GLU A 83 -10.28 -22.16 -7.55
CA GLU A 83 -9.91 -22.74 -6.25
C GLU A 83 -8.66 -22.13 -5.58
N LYS A 84 -8.03 -21.13 -6.21
CA LYS A 84 -6.86 -20.42 -5.71
C LYS A 84 -7.26 -19.12 -5.03
N PRO A 85 -6.68 -18.77 -3.86
CA PRO A 85 -7.06 -17.53 -3.18
C PRO A 85 -6.47 -16.32 -3.91
N LEU A 86 -7.36 -15.39 -4.23
CA LEU A 86 -7.08 -14.04 -4.70
C LEU A 86 -7.36 -13.07 -3.55
N ASN A 87 -6.29 -12.55 -2.96
CA ASN A 87 -6.35 -11.56 -1.90
C ASN A 87 -6.41 -10.16 -2.52
N LEU A 88 -7.39 -9.37 -2.12
CA LEU A 88 -7.60 -8.01 -2.55
C LEU A 88 -7.45 -7.08 -1.36
N ASN A 89 -6.73 -5.98 -1.54
CA ASN A 89 -6.59 -4.92 -0.55
C ASN A 89 -6.76 -3.57 -1.23
N TYR A 90 -7.78 -2.83 -0.82
CA TYR A 90 -8.06 -1.49 -1.28
C TYR A 90 -7.78 -0.52 -0.13
N ILE A 91 -7.05 0.56 -0.40
CA ILE A 91 -6.81 1.63 0.58
C ILE A 91 -7.06 2.96 -0.09
N HIS A 92 -7.91 3.80 0.51
CA HIS A 92 -8.16 5.16 0.06
C HIS A 92 -7.84 6.15 1.17
N PHE A 93 -7.02 7.15 0.84
CA PHE A 93 -6.68 8.28 1.68
C PHE A 93 -7.36 9.53 1.11
N ARG A 94 -8.20 10.19 1.92
CA ARG A 94 -8.86 11.41 1.47
C ARG A 94 -7.90 12.60 1.39
N GLY A 95 -7.04 12.77 2.39
CA GLY A 95 -6.14 13.93 2.51
C GLY A 95 -5.15 14.01 1.38
N ASP A 96 -4.59 12.88 0.97
CA ASP A 96 -3.68 12.77 -0.18
C ASP A 96 -4.42 12.48 -1.50
N ASN A 97 -5.75 12.35 -1.47
CA ASN A 97 -6.59 11.85 -2.57
C ASN A 97 -5.99 10.62 -3.27
N ARG A 98 -5.38 9.73 -2.49
CA ARG A 98 -4.56 8.61 -2.98
C ARG A 98 -5.31 7.32 -2.80
N THR A 99 -5.33 6.50 -3.84
CA THR A 99 -5.93 5.17 -3.80
C THR A 99 -4.89 4.11 -4.10
N ILE A 100 -4.85 3.05 -3.30
CA ILE A 100 -3.98 1.89 -3.46
C ILE A 100 -4.88 0.67 -3.65
N LEU A 101 -4.55 -0.15 -4.64
CA LEU A 101 -5.25 -1.37 -5.01
C LEU A 101 -4.22 -2.49 -5.12
N ASP A 102 -4.18 -3.39 -4.16
CA ASP A 102 -3.39 -4.62 -4.23
C ASP A 102 -4.28 -5.81 -4.58
N GLY A 103 -3.77 -6.68 -5.44
CA GLY A 103 -4.34 -7.99 -5.75
C GLY A 103 -3.24 -9.04 -5.75
N THR A 104 -3.38 -10.11 -4.99
CA THR A 104 -2.41 -11.22 -4.95
C THR A 104 -3.11 -12.55 -5.19
N LEU A 105 -2.82 -13.19 -6.32
CA LEU A 105 -3.27 -14.53 -6.66
C LEU A 105 -2.21 -15.57 -6.25
N VAL A 106 -2.61 -16.55 -5.43
CA VAL A 106 -1.72 -17.61 -4.93
C VAL A 106 -1.97 -18.89 -5.72
N PHE A 107 -1.02 -19.33 -6.53
CA PHE A 107 -1.17 -20.56 -7.33
C PHE A 107 -0.87 -21.81 -6.50
N ASP A 108 0.18 -21.78 -5.68
CA ASP A 108 0.55 -22.84 -4.74
C ASP A 108 1.39 -22.29 -3.58
N SER A 109 1.94 -23.16 -2.73
CA SER A 109 2.74 -22.74 -1.57
C SER A 109 4.03 -21.99 -1.94
N ALA A 110 4.55 -22.18 -3.14
CA ALA A 110 5.78 -21.56 -3.64
C ALA A 110 5.53 -20.43 -4.66
N ASN A 111 4.37 -20.41 -5.34
CA ASN A 111 4.09 -19.54 -6.48
C ASN A 111 2.93 -18.57 -6.21
N LYS A 112 3.20 -17.26 -6.31
CA LYS A 112 2.23 -16.18 -6.12
C LYS A 112 2.46 -15.08 -7.16
N VAL A 113 1.40 -14.46 -7.65
CA VAL A 113 1.45 -13.26 -8.50
C VAL A 113 0.72 -12.13 -7.78
N SER A 114 1.40 -11.00 -7.60
CA SER A 114 0.82 -9.81 -6.97
C SER A 114 0.89 -8.61 -7.91
N ALA A 115 -0.22 -7.88 -8.02
CA ALA A 115 -0.31 -6.58 -8.67
C ALA A 115 -0.65 -5.53 -7.60
N ASN A 116 0.02 -4.39 -7.63
CA ASN A 116 -0.33 -3.22 -6.83
C ASN A 116 -0.51 -2.05 -7.81
N HIS A 117 -1.58 -1.30 -7.64
CA HIS A 117 -1.87 -0.09 -8.37
C HIS A 117 -2.15 1.07 -7.42
N VAL A 118 -1.33 2.12 -7.49
CA VAL A 118 -1.57 3.37 -6.77
C VAL A 118 -2.10 4.41 -7.76
N LEU A 119 -3.39 4.74 -7.70
CA LEU A 119 -3.95 5.85 -8.46
C LEU A 119 -3.34 7.14 -7.89
N GLY A 120 -2.40 7.70 -8.66
CA GLY A 120 -1.59 8.86 -8.30
C GLY A 120 -0.09 8.75 -8.64
N SER A 121 0.47 7.56 -8.94
CA SER A 121 1.87 7.41 -9.38
C SER A 121 2.19 6.03 -9.99
N ARG A 122 3.32 5.97 -10.73
CA ARG A 122 3.86 4.87 -11.54
C ARG A 122 4.11 3.59 -10.71
N VAL A 123 3.59 2.44 -11.17
CA VAL A 123 3.75 1.11 -10.54
C VAL A 123 5.15 0.54 -10.81
N SER A 124 5.77 -0.24 -9.91
CA SER A 124 6.91 -1.12 -10.22
C SER A 124 6.89 -2.36 -9.31
N HIS A 125 7.17 -3.56 -9.84
CA HIS A 125 7.14 -4.82 -9.07
C HIS A 125 8.39 -5.69 -9.37
N LYS A 126 8.83 -6.52 -8.41
CA LYS A 126 10.01 -7.41 -8.53
C LYS A 126 9.56 -8.87 -8.63
N VAL A 127 9.77 -9.52 -9.78
CA VAL A 127 9.21 -10.84 -10.14
C VAL A 127 10.17 -12.01 -9.85
N TYR A 128 11.47 -11.75 -9.70
CA TYR A 128 12.45 -12.78 -9.28
C TYR A 128 13.71 -12.10 -8.73
N ARG A 129 14.67 -12.85 -8.15
CA ARG A 129 15.84 -12.34 -7.38
C ARG A 129 16.47 -11.04 -7.93
N ASP A 130 16.50 -10.87 -9.25
CA ASP A 130 17.00 -9.68 -9.95
C ASP A 130 16.05 -9.13 -11.05
N ASP A 131 14.88 -9.73 -11.25
CA ASP A 131 13.88 -9.33 -12.25
C ASP A 131 12.84 -8.38 -11.67
N VAL A 132 12.59 -7.26 -12.34
CA VAL A 132 11.58 -6.26 -12.02
C VAL A 132 10.60 -6.15 -13.18
N CYS A 133 9.34 -6.54 -12.98
CA CYS A 133 8.26 -6.27 -13.92
C CYS A 133 7.39 -5.12 -13.41
N ARG A 134 7.11 -4.15 -14.26
CA ARG A 134 6.39 -2.91 -13.97
C ARG A 134 5.26 -2.79 -14.98
N ALA A 135 4.02 -2.78 -14.51
CA ALA A 135 2.85 -2.50 -15.35
C ALA A 135 2.25 -1.14 -14.98
N THR A 136 2.26 -0.18 -15.89
CA THR A 136 1.75 1.18 -15.68
C THR A 136 0.45 1.37 -16.45
N TYR A 137 -0.58 1.91 -15.80
CA TYR A 137 -1.79 2.35 -16.50
C TYR A 137 -2.13 3.78 -16.08
N GLN A 138 -2.22 4.70 -17.04
CA GLN A 138 -2.52 6.10 -16.82
C GLN A 138 -3.93 6.41 -17.32
N THR A 139 -4.87 6.62 -16.41
CA THR A 139 -6.31 6.77 -16.73
C THR A 139 -6.62 7.98 -17.61
N THR A 140 -5.95 9.11 -17.40
CA THR A 140 -6.21 10.37 -18.14
C THR A 140 -5.80 10.27 -19.61
N SER A 141 -4.64 9.68 -19.89
CA SER A 141 -4.11 9.50 -21.25
C SER A 141 -4.49 8.13 -21.84
N LYS A 142 -5.15 7.27 -21.06
CA LYS A 142 -5.42 5.86 -21.36
C LYS A 142 -4.18 5.08 -21.80
N ASN A 143 -2.99 5.46 -21.32
CA ASN A 143 -1.74 4.81 -21.68
C ASN A 143 -1.51 3.58 -20.79
N LEU A 144 -1.38 2.42 -21.43
CA LEU A 144 -0.92 1.18 -20.82
C LEU A 144 0.56 0.99 -21.12
N GLY A 145 1.35 0.60 -20.12
CA GLY A 145 2.77 0.34 -20.26
C GLY A 145 3.16 -0.90 -19.47
N PHE A 146 4.11 -1.65 -20.00
CA PHE A 146 4.72 -2.79 -19.37
C PHE A 146 6.23 -2.62 -19.48
N GLU A 147 6.97 -2.91 -18.42
CA GLU A 147 8.41 -2.88 -18.39
C GLU A 147 8.90 -4.10 -17.63
N TRP A 148 9.88 -4.79 -18.16
CA TRP A 148 10.60 -5.83 -17.48
C TRP A 148 12.08 -5.47 -17.51
N SER A 149 12.74 -5.47 -16.36
CA SER A 149 14.18 -5.30 -16.27
C SER A 149 14.80 -6.41 -15.43
N ARG A 150 16.05 -6.74 -15.72
CA ARG A 150 16.86 -7.66 -14.92
C ARG A 150 18.20 -7.00 -14.65
N SER A 151 18.67 -6.97 -13.42
CA SER A 151 19.99 -6.41 -13.11
C SER A 151 20.81 -7.42 -12.30
N SER A 152 21.83 -8.00 -12.93
CA SER A 152 22.71 -9.00 -12.30
C SER A 152 24.13 -8.46 -12.17
N LYS A 153 24.78 -8.71 -11.03
CA LYS A 153 26.17 -8.31 -10.79
C LYS A 153 27.20 -9.05 -11.65
N LEU A 154 26.83 -10.20 -12.23
CA LEU A 154 27.73 -11.03 -13.03
C LEU A 154 27.44 -10.96 -14.54
N ASN A 155 26.18 -10.69 -14.92
CA ASN A 155 25.69 -10.86 -16.30
C ASN A 155 25.13 -9.56 -16.90
N GLY A 156 25.45 -8.39 -16.33
CA GLY A 156 24.97 -7.09 -16.81
C GLY A 156 23.49 -6.84 -16.51
N SER A 157 22.95 -5.77 -17.11
CA SER A 157 21.56 -5.36 -16.93
C SER A 157 20.76 -5.28 -18.22
N PHE A 158 19.59 -5.87 -18.13
CA PHE A 158 18.43 -5.92 -18.99
C PHE A 158 17.31 -4.90 -18.83
N LYS A 159 16.76 -4.31 -19.89
CA LYS A 159 15.43 -3.71 -19.83
C LYS A 159 14.64 -3.87 -21.13
N VAL A 160 13.38 -4.27 -21.01
CA VAL A 160 12.40 -4.37 -22.08
C VAL A 160 11.17 -3.57 -21.66
N ALA A 161 10.70 -2.66 -22.50
CA ALA A 161 9.50 -1.87 -22.22
C ALA A 161 8.57 -1.85 -23.43
N ALA A 162 7.27 -1.98 -23.18
CA ALA A 162 6.19 -1.85 -24.14
C ALA A 162 5.21 -0.77 -23.65
N SER A 163 4.67 0.03 -24.56
CA SER A 163 3.62 1.00 -24.22
C SER A 163 2.60 1.15 -25.35
N LEU A 164 1.34 1.32 -24.98
CA LEU A 164 0.20 1.41 -25.87
C LEU A 164 -0.77 2.48 -25.36
N CYS A 165 -1.14 3.41 -26.23
CA CYS A 165 -2.21 4.36 -25.96
C CYS A 165 -3.55 3.70 -26.33
N LEU A 166 -4.46 3.56 -25.38
CA LEU A 166 -5.81 3.01 -25.62
C LEU A 166 -6.81 4.10 -26.04
N ALA A 167 -6.39 5.37 -26.18
CA ALA A 167 -7.24 6.46 -26.66
C ALA A 167 -7.28 6.54 -28.20
N ASP A 168 -6.21 6.09 -28.87
CA ASP A 168 -6.14 6.03 -30.33
C ASP A 168 -6.58 4.65 -30.81
N GLU A 169 -7.43 4.57 -31.83
CA GLU A 169 -7.81 3.28 -32.43
C GLU A 169 -6.57 2.57 -33.02
N LEU A 170 -6.24 1.41 -32.45
CA LEU A 170 -5.42 0.35 -33.04
C LEU A 170 -4.02 0.76 -33.57
N LYS A 171 -3.31 1.61 -32.83
CA LYS A 171 -1.90 1.94 -33.13
C LYS A 171 -0.97 0.86 -32.58
N MET A 172 0.08 0.50 -33.34
CA MET A 172 1.06 -0.50 -32.89
C MET A 172 1.72 -0.09 -31.57
N PRO A 173 1.91 -1.01 -30.60
CA PRO A 173 2.54 -0.68 -29.34
C PRO A 173 4.00 -0.30 -29.57
N LYS A 174 4.47 0.73 -28.87
CA LYS A 174 5.88 1.11 -28.87
C LYS A 174 6.65 0.13 -28.00
N LEU A 175 7.58 -0.61 -28.62
CA LEU A 175 8.49 -1.53 -27.95
C LEU A 175 9.90 -0.93 -27.88
N THR A 176 10.60 -1.15 -26.78
CA THR A 176 11.98 -0.71 -26.56
C THR A 176 12.71 -1.78 -25.77
N ALA A 177 13.93 -2.12 -26.18
CA ALA A 177 14.79 -3.07 -25.49
C ALA A 177 16.21 -2.49 -25.39
N GLU A 178 16.79 -2.59 -24.21
CA GLU A 178 18.08 -2.01 -23.84
C GLU A 178 18.88 -3.04 -23.01
N SER A 179 20.20 -3.10 -23.23
CA SER A 179 21.13 -3.93 -22.47
C SER A 179 22.39 -3.14 -22.13
N SER A 180 22.92 -3.30 -20.92
CA SER A 180 24.11 -2.61 -20.42
C SER A 180 25.06 -3.60 -19.74
N TRP A 181 26.36 -3.43 -19.98
CA TRP A 181 27.43 -4.29 -19.48
C TRP A 181 28.54 -3.41 -18.94
N ASP A 182 28.90 -3.59 -17.67
CA ASP A 182 30.02 -2.90 -17.04
C ASP A 182 31.19 -3.89 -16.93
N PHE A 183 32.38 -3.46 -17.38
CA PHE A 183 33.61 -4.23 -17.29
C PHE A 183 34.59 -3.48 -16.38
N ASP A 184 35.05 -4.13 -15.31
CA ASP A 184 36.21 -3.63 -14.54
C ASP A 184 37.48 -3.91 -15.35
N ILE A 185 38.30 -2.87 -15.57
CA ILE A 185 39.64 -2.95 -16.18
C ILE A 185 40.69 -2.84 -15.07
#